data_AF-A0A2M7CPB0-F1
#
_entry.id   AF-A0A2M7CPB0-F1
#
_cell.length_a   1.000
_cell.length_b   1.000
_cell.length_c   1.000
_cell.angle_alpha   90.00
_cell.angle_beta   90.00
_cell.angle_gamma   90.00
#
_symmetry.space_group_name_H-M   'P 1'
#
loop_
_entity.id
_entity.type
_entity.pdbx_description
1 polymer ?
#
loop_
_entity_poly.entity_id
_entity_poly.type
_entity_poly.pdbx_seq_one_letter_code
_entity_poly.pdbx_strand_id
1 'polypeptide(L)'
;LAQHPYTQELLKAFPDLSQPDKRLVSIPGYPPRLDDLPAGCRFAPRCPAVFERCRVEQPPIHALSDWHYASCHLVEKMKAKG
;
A
#
# COMPACT_ATOMS: atom_id res chain seq x y z
N LEU A 1 -13.04 3.23 -2.40
CA LEU A 1 -11.78 3.39 -3.17
C LEU A 1 -10.64 2.70 -2.42
N ALA A 2 -9.68 2.14 -3.15
CA ALA A 2 -8.49 1.53 -2.54
C ALA A 2 -7.66 2.60 -1.81
N GLN A 3 -7.57 2.51 -0.48
CA GLN A 3 -6.83 3.47 0.33
C GLN A 3 -5.42 3.01 0.71
N HIS A 4 -5.08 1.75 0.47
CA HIS A 4 -3.73 1.25 0.72
C HIS A 4 -2.84 1.47 -0.51
N PRO A 5 -1.66 2.12 -0.38
CA PRO A 5 -0.76 2.39 -1.51
C PRO A 5 -0.40 1.13 -2.33
N TYR A 6 -0.14 0.00 -1.69
CA TYR A 6 0.08 -1.28 -2.39
C TYR A 6 -1.04 -1.63 -3.38
N THR A 7 -2.31 -1.57 -2.95
CA THR A 7 -3.46 -1.85 -3.83
C THR A 7 -3.58 -0.82 -4.95
N GLN A 8 -3.30 0.46 -4.67
CA GLN A 8 -3.29 1.50 -5.70
C GLN A 8 -2.23 1.22 -6.76
N GLU A 9 -1.02 0.83 -6.36
CA GLU A 9 0.04 0.50 -7.31
C GLU A 9 -0.26 -0.77 -8.12
N LEU A 10 -0.86 -1.80 -7.51
CA LEU A 10 -1.32 -2.98 -8.25
C LEU A 10 -2.35 -2.64 -9.32
N LEU A 11 -3.30 -1.74 -9.00
CA LEU A 11 -4.28 -1.27 -9.97
C LEU A 11 -3.63 -0.48 -11.12
N LYS A 12 -2.57 0.31 -10.83
CA LYS A 12 -1.80 1.02 -11.87
C LYS A 12 -0.98 0.08 -12.75
N ALA A 13 -0.57 -1.07 -12.22
CA ALA A 13 0.17 -2.09 -12.96
C ALA A 13 -0.72 -2.92 -13.90
N PHE A 14 -2.04 -2.78 -13.80
CA PHE A 14 -2.97 -3.51 -14.65
C PHE A 14 -2.93 -2.97 -16.09
N PRO A 15 -2.80 -3.83 -17.11
CA PRO A 15 -2.72 -3.40 -18.50
C PRO A 15 -4.05 -2.80 -18.96
N ASP A 16 -3.96 -1.68 -19.66
CA ASP A 16 -5.09 -1.12 -20.40
C ASP A 16 -5.16 -1.79 -21.78
N LEU A 17 -6.18 -2.63 -21.98
CA LEU A 17 -6.37 -3.38 -23.23
C LEU A 17 -6.67 -2.47 -24.44
N SER A 18 -7.12 -1.24 -24.20
CA SER A 18 -7.32 -0.25 -25.27
C SER A 18 -6.02 0.44 -25.70
N GLN A 19 -4.95 0.31 -24.92
CA GLN A 19 -3.64 0.93 -25.16
C GLN A 19 -2.52 -0.10 -25.01
N PRO A 20 -2.40 -1.07 -25.95
CA PRO A 20 -1.47 -2.19 -25.83
C PRO A 20 0.01 -1.77 -25.78
N ASP A 21 0.35 -0.63 -26.38
CA ASP A 21 1.73 -0.11 -26.41
C ASP A 21 2.11 0.72 -25.18
N LYS A 22 1.17 0.96 -24.26
CA LYS A 22 1.43 1.75 -23.07
C LYS A 22 2.33 0.98 -22.11
N ARG A 23 3.45 1.60 -21.72
CA ARG A 23 4.37 1.02 -20.74
C ARG A 23 3.65 0.81 -19.40
N LEU A 24 3.70 -0.43 -18.92
CA LEU A 24 3.17 -0.80 -17.61
C LEU A 24 4.02 -0.19 -16.49
N VAL A 25 3.34 0.31 -15.46
CA VAL A 25 3.98 0.77 -14.23
C VAL A 25 4.18 -0.45 -13.34
N SER A 26 5.40 -0.67 -12.86
CA SER A 26 5.70 -1.73 -11.89
C SER A 26 5.97 -1.13 -10.52
N ILE A 27 5.68 -1.90 -9.47
CA ILE A 27 6.12 -1.57 -8.11
C ILE A 27 7.61 -1.90 -8.04
N PRO A 28 8.50 -0.91 -7.81
CA PRO A 28 9.93 -1.18 -7.77
C PRO A 28 10.31 -2.04 -6.56
N GLY A 29 11.40 -2.81 -6.71
CA GLY A 29 11.95 -3.67 -5.67
C GLY A 29 11.18 -4.98 -5.46
N TYR A 30 11.58 -5.73 -4.43
CA TYR A 30 11.08 -7.07 -4.16
C TYR A 30 10.31 -7.14 -2.83
N PRO A 31 9.35 -8.07 -2.69
CA PRO A 31 8.77 -8.37 -1.39
C PRO A 31 9.84 -8.71 -0.34
N PRO A 32 9.62 -8.35 0.94
CA PRO A 32 10.53 -8.77 2.00
C PRO A 32 10.56 -10.29 2.09
N ARG A 33 11.69 -10.82 2.56
CA ARG A 33 11.79 -12.24 2.89
C ARG A 33 10.86 -12.57 4.07
N LEU A 34 10.28 -13.76 4.07
CA LEU A 34 9.34 -14.18 5.11
C LEU A 34 10.04 -14.43 6.46
N ASP A 35 11.33 -14.78 6.43
CA ASP A 35 12.19 -14.97 7.60
C ASP A 35 12.87 -13.69 8.11
N ASP A 36 12.74 -12.58 7.38
CA ASP A 36 13.31 -11.27 7.72
C ASP A 36 12.29 -10.17 7.40
N LEU A 37 11.22 -10.16 8.19
CA LEU A 37 10.16 -9.16 8.05
C LEU A 37 10.53 -7.86 8.78
N PRO A 38 10.23 -6.69 8.19
CA PRO A 38 10.45 -5.43 8.88
C PRO A 38 9.57 -5.33 10.13
N ALA A 39 10.06 -4.61 11.15
CA ALA A 39 9.34 -4.38 12.39
C ALA A 39 7.99 -3.66 12.18
N GLY A 40 7.95 -2.71 11.25
CA GLY A 40 6.75 -1.97 10.90
C GLY A 40 5.93 -2.56 9.74
N CYS A 41 5.41 -1.68 8.89
CA CYS A 41 4.64 -2.05 7.70
C CYS A 41 5.51 -2.85 6.72
N ARG A 42 5.06 -4.05 6.33
CA ARG A 42 5.74 -4.92 5.36
C ARG A 42 5.95 -4.29 3.99
N PHE A 43 5.12 -3.32 3.63
CA PHE A 43 5.24 -2.59 2.36
C PHE A 43 6.10 -1.34 2.46
N ALA A 44 6.54 -0.91 3.66
CA ALA A 44 7.31 0.32 3.85
C ALA A 44 8.53 0.46 2.91
N PRO A 45 9.34 -0.58 2.62
CA PRO A 45 10.49 -0.46 1.73
C PRO A 45 10.14 -0.10 0.28
N ARG A 46 8.91 -0.38 -0.16
CA ARG A 46 8.43 -0.17 -1.54
C ARG A 46 7.29 0.85 -1.63
N CYS A 47 6.84 1.38 -0.49
CA CYS A 47 5.70 2.27 -0.42
C CYS A 47 6.12 3.70 -0.84
N PRO A 48 5.48 4.31 -1.86
CA PRO A 48 5.82 5.67 -2.28
C PRO A 48 5.40 6.74 -1.26
N ALA A 49 4.57 6.39 -0.28
CA ALA A 49 4.08 7.27 0.77
C ALA A 49 4.59 6.86 2.17
N VAL A 50 5.76 6.21 2.23
CA VAL A 50 6.39 5.78 3.49
C VAL A 50 6.80 6.99 4.35
N PHE A 51 6.61 6.86 5.67
CA PHE A 51 7.13 7.80 6.66
C PHE A 51 7.57 7.05 7.93
N GLU A 52 8.13 7.75 8.90
CA GLU A 52 8.89 7.15 10.01
C GLU A 52 8.13 6.07 10.79
N ARG A 53 6.88 6.34 11.18
CA ARG A 53 6.02 5.37 11.89
C ARG A 53 5.84 4.06 11.12
N CYS A 54 5.83 4.11 9.78
CA CYS A 54 5.69 2.91 8.95
C CYS A 54 6.88 1.95 9.08
N ARG A 55 8.06 2.42 9.50
CA ARG A 55 9.26 1.59 9.63
C ARG A 55 9.33 0.85 10.96
N VAL A 56 8.71 1.41 12.00
CA VAL A 56 8.87 0.96 13.39
C VAL A 56 7.60 0.33 13.97
N GLU A 57 6.42 0.63 13.41
CA GLU A 57 5.13 0.18 13.97
C GLU A 57 4.25 -0.46 12.90
N GLN A 58 3.66 -1.61 13.23
CA GLN A 58 2.66 -2.25 12.37
C GLN A 58 1.35 -1.45 12.38
N PRO A 59 0.80 -1.11 11.21
CA PRO A 59 -0.46 -0.38 11.16
C PRO A 59 -1.65 -1.23 11.62
N PRO A 60 -2.57 -0.70 12.44
CA PRO A 60 -3.79 -1.41 12.79
C PRO A 60 -4.70 -1.57 11.58
N ILE A 61 -5.66 -2.48 11.67
CA ILE A 61 -6.69 -2.65 10.64
C ILE A 61 -7.74 -1.55 10.81
N HIS A 62 -8.05 -0.86 9.72
CA HIS A 62 -9.11 0.14 9.67
C HIS A 62 -10.24 -0.31 8.74
N ALA A 63 -11.48 -0.26 9.23
CA ALA A 63 -12.68 -0.41 8.39
C ALA A 63 -12.89 0.85 7.54
N LEU A 64 -12.99 0.71 6.22
CA LEU A 64 -13.29 1.79 5.27
C LEU A 64 -14.78 1.80 4.87
N SER A 65 -15.40 0.63 4.89
CA SER A 65 -16.83 0.36 4.77
C SER A 65 -17.12 -1.03 5.35
N ASP A 66 -18.36 -1.50 5.29
CA ASP A 66 -18.79 -2.79 5.86
C ASP A 66 -17.95 -3.99 5.41
N TRP A 67 -17.44 -3.94 4.17
CA TRP A 67 -16.70 -5.04 3.54
C TRP A 67 -15.31 -4.65 3.05
N HIS A 68 -14.82 -3.46 3.41
CA HIS A 68 -13.54 -2.98 2.92
C HIS A 68 -12.67 -2.53 4.09
N TYR A 69 -11.47 -3.11 4.18
CA TYR A 69 -10.53 -2.88 5.27
C TYR A 69 -9.16 -2.55 4.71
N ALA A 70 -8.37 -1.77 5.46
CA ALA A 70 -6.99 -1.48 5.13
C ALA A 70 -6.13 -1.39 6.40
N SER A 71 -4.95 -2.00 6.37
CA SER A 71 -3.92 -1.85 7.40
C SER A 71 -2.88 -0.83 6.92
N CYS A 72 -3.10 0.45 7.22
CA CYS A 72 -2.24 1.55 6.76
C CYS A 72 -2.36 2.79 7.65
N HIS A 73 -1.24 3.31 8.13
CA HIS A 73 -1.19 4.51 8.98
C HIS A 73 -1.73 5.79 8.30
N LEU A 74 -1.79 5.83 6.97
CA LEU A 74 -2.40 6.97 6.26
C LEU A 74 -3.92 6.98 6.41
N VAL A 75 -4.57 5.81 6.52
CA VAL A 75 -6.02 5.71 6.70
C VAL A 75 -6.42 6.27 8.06
N GLU A 76 -5.64 5.99 9.11
CA GLU A 76 -5.81 6.60 10.43
C GLU A 76 -5.82 8.13 10.33
N LYS A 77 -4.82 8.71 9.65
CA LYS A 77 -4.71 10.15 9.45
C LYS A 77 -5.88 10.74 8.65
N MET A 78 -6.42 9.99 7.69
CA MET A 78 -7.59 10.42 6.91
C MET A 78 -8.86 10.41 7.76
N LYS A 79 -9.03 9.40 8.62
CA LYS A 79 -10.16 9.34 9.56
C LYS A 79 -10.09 10.40 10.65
N ALA A 80 -8.90 10.70 11.16
CA ALA A 80 -8.70 11.71 12.21
C ALA A 80 -8.93 13.16 11.74
N LYS A 81 -9.05 13.38 10.42
CA LYS A 81 -9.34 14.69 9.80
C LYS A 81 -10.78 14.83 9.33
N GLY A 82 -11.63 13.82 9.56
CA GLY A 82 -13.05 13.79 9.21
C GLY A 82 -13.94 14.00 10.42
#